data_AF-A0A8S3UT28-F1
#
_entry.id   AF-A0A8S3UT28-F1
#
_cell.length_a   1.000
_cell.length_b   1.000
_cell.length_c   1.000
_cell.angle_alpha   90.00
_cell.angle_beta   90.00
_cell.angle_gamma   90.00
#
_symmetry.space_group_name_H-M   'P 1'
#
loop_
_entity.id
_entity.type
_entity.pdbx_description
1 polymer ?
#
loop_
_entity_poly.entity_id
_entity_poly.type
_entity_poly.pdbx_seq_one_letter_code
_entity_poly.pdbx_strand_id
1 'polypeptide(L)'
;MLSEINFADCNQDLSNEYFCSLNKEQQDWLDLLWTAALEDRSTPIRKRREIRTLTEEERKTFFSALNKLKNDTTVKPNKFDTLALIHSNRTLCSAHRGSYFLGWHRIYLLLFETAIREQDNSVTLPYWDSVLIIKILLTQGTLLFSPINF
;
A
#
# COMPACT_ATOMS: atom_id res chain seq x y z
N MET A 1 -23.26 3.58 6.49
CA MET A 1 -23.00 3.75 5.05
C MET A 1 -21.51 3.48 4.76
N LEU A 2 -21.02 2.27 5.09
CA LEU A 2 -19.68 1.74 4.76
C LEU A 2 -19.71 0.19 4.75
N SER A 3 -20.86 -0.43 4.46
CA SER A 3 -21.05 -1.87 4.69
C SER A 3 -20.71 -2.77 3.50
N GLU A 4 -20.39 -2.27 2.31
CA GLU A 4 -20.19 -3.16 1.15
C GLU A 4 -19.09 -2.62 0.23
N ILE A 5 -17.84 -2.85 0.61
CA ILE A 5 -16.80 -3.17 -0.38
C ILE A 5 -16.61 -4.67 -0.23
N ASN A 6 -17.50 -5.44 -0.87
CA ASN A 6 -17.40 -6.88 -0.93
C ASN A 6 -16.44 -7.23 -2.08
N PHE A 7 -15.26 -7.76 -1.76
CA PHE A 7 -14.34 -8.28 -2.79
C PHE A 7 -14.76 -9.68 -3.30
N ALA A 8 -15.82 -10.29 -2.75
CA ALA A 8 -16.10 -11.72 -2.89
C ALA A 8 -17.20 -12.16 -3.87
N ASP A 9 -17.97 -11.29 -4.54
CA ASP A 9 -19.04 -11.75 -5.44
C ASP A 9 -18.56 -11.91 -6.90
N CYS A 10 -17.71 -12.91 -7.13
CA CYS A 10 -17.17 -13.24 -8.46
C CYS A 10 -17.99 -14.30 -9.22
N ASN A 11 -19.08 -14.83 -8.66
CA ASN A 11 -19.86 -15.91 -9.29
C ASN A 11 -21.36 -15.65 -9.21
N GLN A 12 -21.91 -14.81 -10.09
CA GLN A 12 -23.30 -14.99 -10.57
C GLN A 12 -23.77 -14.11 -11.75
N ASP A 13 -22.91 -13.31 -12.40
CA ASP A 13 -23.35 -12.54 -13.56
C ASP A 13 -22.30 -12.52 -14.66
N LEU A 14 -22.68 -12.95 -15.88
CA LEU A 14 -21.85 -12.87 -17.09
C LEU A 14 -21.66 -11.42 -17.59
N SER A 15 -22.06 -10.43 -16.79
CA SER A 15 -21.75 -9.01 -16.93
C SER A 15 -20.69 -8.51 -15.94
N ASN A 16 -20.14 -9.38 -15.09
CA ASN A 16 -19.24 -9.06 -13.96
C ASN A 16 -17.82 -9.61 -14.10
N GLU A 17 -17.23 -9.61 -15.31
CA GLU A 17 -15.82 -10.00 -15.53
C GLU A 17 -14.78 -8.96 -15.02
N TYR A 18 -15.17 -8.06 -14.12
CA TYR A 18 -14.41 -6.83 -13.83
C TYR A 18 -13.48 -6.91 -12.59
N PHE A 19 -13.54 -8.03 -11.84
CA PHE A 19 -12.55 -8.43 -10.81
C PHE A 19 -11.65 -9.62 -11.24
N CYS A 20 -11.72 -10.07 -12.50
CA CYS A 20 -11.09 -11.29 -13.03
C CYS A 20 -9.54 -11.31 -13.11
N SER A 21 -8.80 -10.42 -12.43
CA SER A 21 -7.34 -10.52 -12.39
C SER A 21 -6.79 -11.08 -11.08
N LEU A 22 -7.58 -11.13 -10.01
CA LEU A 22 -7.14 -11.68 -8.73
C LEU A 22 -7.58 -13.14 -8.60
N ASN A 23 -6.65 -14.01 -8.23
CA ASN A 23 -6.98 -15.37 -7.83
C ASN A 23 -7.60 -15.39 -6.41
N LYS A 24 -8.13 -16.54 -5.99
CA LYS A 24 -8.81 -16.67 -4.69
C LYS A 24 -7.89 -16.36 -3.50
N GLU A 25 -6.64 -16.81 -3.55
CA GLU A 25 -5.63 -16.55 -2.50
C GLU A 25 -5.36 -15.05 -2.33
N GLN A 26 -5.27 -14.32 -3.44
CA GLN A 26 -5.08 -12.87 -3.45
C GLN A 26 -6.30 -12.14 -2.89
N GLN A 27 -7.51 -12.56 -3.26
CA GLN A 27 -8.76 -11.99 -2.73
C GLN A 27 -8.87 -12.21 -1.22
N ASP A 28 -8.65 -13.45 -0.77
CA ASP A 28 -8.75 -13.81 0.65
C ASP A 28 -7.77 -13.00 1.51
N TRP A 29 -6.54 -12.80 1.04
CA TRP A 29 -5.57 -11.98 1.75
C TRP A 29 -5.95 -10.50 1.79
N LEU A 30 -6.50 -9.94 0.71
CA LEU A 30 -6.99 -8.55 0.70
C LEU A 30 -8.16 -8.34 1.67
N ASP A 31 -9.06 -9.31 1.79
CA ASP A 31 -10.16 -9.29 2.76
C ASP A 31 -9.65 -9.32 4.21
N LEU A 32 -8.60 -10.10 4.48
CA LEU A 32 -7.93 -10.11 5.78
C LEU A 32 -7.29 -8.75 6.09
N LEU A 33 -6.59 -8.15 5.12
CA LEU A 33 -6.01 -6.81 5.30
C LEU A 33 -7.07 -5.74 5.56
N TRP A 34 -8.19 -5.81 4.85
CA TRP A 34 -9.32 -4.90 5.05
C TRP A 34 -9.87 -5.01 6.46
N THR A 35 -10.09 -6.25 6.94
CA THR A 35 -10.58 -6.51 8.29
C THR A 35 -9.61 -5.96 9.34
N ALA A 36 -8.32 -6.30 9.23
CA ALA A 36 -7.28 -5.80 10.14
C ALA A 36 -7.19 -4.27 10.15
N ALA A 37 -7.34 -3.62 8.99
CA ALA A 37 -7.33 -2.16 8.90
C ALA A 37 -8.52 -1.50 9.60
N LEU A 38 -9.67 -2.17 9.66
CA LEU A 38 -10.86 -1.68 10.37
C LEU A 38 -10.78 -1.89 11.88
N GLU A 39 -10.14 -2.97 12.32
CA GLU A 39 -9.89 -3.30 13.74
C GLU A 39 -8.84 -2.39 14.37
N ASP A 40 -7.88 -1.88 13.58
CA ASP A 40 -6.84 -0.95 14.02
C ASP A 40 -7.38 0.40 14.55
N ARG A 41 -8.70 0.64 14.51
CA ARG A 41 -9.34 1.83 15.09
C ARG A 41 -9.16 1.95 16.61
N SER A 42 -8.80 0.88 17.32
CA SER A 42 -8.53 0.90 18.76
C SER A 42 -7.04 1.07 19.12
N THR A 43 -6.14 1.20 18.14
CA THR A 43 -4.70 1.33 18.39
C THR A 43 -4.24 2.79 18.43
N PRO A 44 -3.03 3.07 18.96
CA PRO A 44 -2.47 4.42 18.93
C PRO A 44 -2.37 4.97 17.51
N ILE A 45 -2.66 6.28 17.36
CA ILE A 45 -2.63 6.96 16.07
C ILE A 45 -1.27 6.80 15.37
N ARG A 46 -1.29 6.23 14.17
CA ARG A 46 -0.14 6.12 13.26
C ARG A 46 0.27 7.50 12.74
N LYS A 47 1.49 7.95 13.05
CA LYS A 47 2.03 9.26 12.63
C LYS A 47 2.97 9.12 11.43
N ARG A 48 2.46 9.37 10.22
CA ARG A 48 3.28 9.38 8.99
C ARG A 48 4.24 10.57 9.00
N ARG A 49 5.51 10.32 8.71
CA ARG A 49 6.61 11.32 8.70
C ARG A 49 7.27 11.40 7.33
N GLU A 50 7.90 12.53 7.07
CA GLU A 50 8.67 12.74 5.85
C GLU A 50 9.92 11.84 5.87
N ILE A 51 10.19 11.10 4.80
CA ILE A 51 11.19 10.01 4.79
C ILE A 51 12.63 10.46 5.09
N ARG A 52 13.00 11.70 4.76
CA ARG A 52 14.33 12.28 5.06
C ARG A 52 14.46 12.72 6.51
N THR A 53 13.33 12.90 7.22
CA THR A 53 13.33 13.21 8.66
C THR A 53 13.43 11.97 9.56
N LEU A 54 13.36 10.77 8.97
CA LEU A 54 13.56 9.52 9.70
C LEU A 54 15.03 9.36 10.11
N THR A 55 15.32 8.62 11.19
CA THR A 55 16.68 8.18 11.48
C THR A 55 17.13 7.10 10.47
N GLU A 56 18.41 6.76 10.49
CA GLU A 56 18.92 5.69 9.64
C GLU A 56 18.31 4.34 10.02
N GLU A 57 18.14 4.08 11.30
CA GLU A 57 17.51 2.89 11.86
C GLU A 57 16.04 2.81 11.46
N GLU A 58 15.27 3.90 11.62
CA GLU A 58 13.88 3.97 11.19
C GLU A 58 13.74 3.66 9.69
N ARG A 59 14.63 4.21 8.84
CA ARG A 59 14.65 3.91 7.41
C ARG A 59 15.01 2.46 7.13
N LYS A 60 16.05 1.91 7.79
CA LYS A 60 16.46 0.50 7.63
C LYS A 60 15.32 -0.44 8.01
N THR A 61 14.60 -0.15 9.10
CA THR A 61 13.43 -0.93 9.53
C THR A 61 12.32 -0.86 8.49
N PHE A 62 11.99 0.34 7.98
CA PHE A 62 10.99 0.50 6.91
C PHE A 62 11.36 -0.30 5.63
N PHE A 63 12.59 -0.15 5.12
CA PHE A 63 13.03 -0.85 3.92
C PHE A 63 13.14 -2.37 4.13
N SER A 64 13.57 -2.81 5.32
CA SER A 64 13.57 -4.22 5.70
C SER A 64 12.16 -4.81 5.66
N ALA A 65 11.17 -4.14 6.26
CA ALA A 65 9.78 -4.57 6.23
C ALA A 65 9.19 -4.59 4.80
N LEU A 66 9.52 -3.57 3.99
CA LEU A 66 9.11 -3.53 2.58
C LEU A 66 9.72 -4.67 1.76
N ASN A 67 11.00 -4.96 1.97
CA ASN A 67 11.68 -6.07 1.29
C ASN A 67 11.15 -7.44 1.74
N LYS A 68 10.80 -7.60 3.02
CA LYS A 68 10.06 -8.79 3.50
C LYS A 68 8.74 -8.94 2.76
N LEU A 69 7.95 -7.88 2.61
CA LEU A 69 6.68 -7.92 1.89
C LEU A 69 6.84 -8.31 0.41
N LYS A 70 7.90 -7.83 -0.26
CA LYS A 70 8.25 -8.21 -1.64
C LYS A 70 8.68 -9.67 -1.76
N ASN A 71 9.38 -10.18 -0.76
CA ASN A 71 9.86 -11.56 -0.72
C ASN A 71 8.82 -12.55 -0.15
N ASP A 72 7.72 -12.05 0.44
CA ASP A 72 6.65 -12.85 0.99
C ASP A 72 5.78 -13.42 -0.15
N THR A 73 6.07 -14.68 -0.50
CA THR A 73 5.36 -15.44 -1.54
C THR A 73 4.26 -16.35 -0.99
N THR A 74 3.79 -16.11 0.25
CA THR A 74 2.62 -16.79 0.82
C THR A 74 1.31 -16.46 0.09
N VAL A 75 1.31 -15.37 -0.69
CA VAL A 75 0.32 -15.07 -1.73
C VAL A 75 1.08 -14.92 -3.04
N LYS A 76 0.71 -15.66 -4.09
CA LYS A 76 1.47 -15.63 -5.36
C LYS A 76 1.14 -14.40 -6.22
N PRO A 77 2.13 -13.83 -6.95
CA PRO A 77 3.56 -14.19 -6.95
C PRO A 77 4.30 -13.73 -5.68
N ASN A 78 3.90 -12.58 -5.13
CA ASN A 78 4.20 -12.13 -3.78
C ASN A 78 3.13 -11.13 -3.32
N LYS A 79 3.09 -10.82 -2.02
CA LYS A 79 2.14 -9.88 -1.43
C LYS A 79 2.26 -8.46 -1.98
N PHE A 80 3.48 -7.98 -2.24
CA PHE A 80 3.69 -6.66 -2.82
C PHE A 80 3.08 -6.53 -4.23
N ASP A 81 3.31 -7.52 -5.09
CA ASP A 81 2.76 -7.55 -6.45
C ASP A 81 1.23 -7.71 -6.44
N THR A 82 0.68 -8.39 -5.43
CA THR A 82 -0.78 -8.46 -5.24
C THR A 82 -1.38 -7.07 -4.98
N LEU A 83 -0.71 -6.24 -4.17
CA LEU A 83 -1.11 -4.83 -3.99
C LEU A 83 -0.89 -4.02 -5.27
N ALA A 84 0.19 -4.24 -6.02
CA ALA A 84 0.40 -3.57 -7.29
C ALA A 84 -0.71 -3.92 -8.32
N LEU A 85 -1.15 -5.17 -8.33
CA LEU A 85 -2.17 -5.69 -9.23
C LEU A 85 -3.54 -5.02 -9.02
N ILE A 86 -3.90 -4.66 -7.78
CA ILE A 86 -5.15 -3.91 -7.54
C ILE A 86 -5.09 -2.46 -8.03
N HIS A 87 -3.90 -1.90 -8.30
CA HIS A 87 -3.69 -0.63 -9.00
C HIS A 87 -3.40 -0.89 -10.50
N SER A 88 -4.16 -1.78 -11.15
CA SER A 88 -3.98 -2.07 -12.57
C SER A 88 -5.32 -2.29 -13.28
N ASN A 89 -5.29 -2.33 -14.62
CA ASN A 89 -6.43 -2.68 -15.44
C ASN A 89 -7.68 -1.82 -15.14
N ARG A 90 -8.81 -2.47 -14.84
CA ARG A 90 -10.13 -1.85 -14.69
C ARG A 90 -10.21 -0.90 -13.49
N THR A 91 -9.40 -1.09 -12.44
CA THR A 91 -9.41 -0.20 -11.27
C THR A 91 -8.85 1.17 -11.60
N LEU A 92 -8.06 1.32 -12.67
CA LEU A 92 -7.49 2.60 -13.10
C LEU A 92 -8.57 3.66 -13.37
N CYS A 93 -9.73 3.27 -13.89
CA CYS A 93 -10.83 4.19 -14.14
C CYS A 93 -11.47 4.73 -12.85
N SER A 94 -11.48 3.95 -11.78
CA SER A 94 -12.02 4.36 -10.47
C SER A 94 -10.94 5.05 -9.62
N ALA A 95 -9.70 4.60 -9.76
CA ALA A 95 -8.55 5.16 -9.06
C ALA A 95 -8.15 6.53 -9.63
N HIS A 96 -8.36 6.79 -10.93
CA HIS A 96 -7.90 7.99 -11.62
C HIS A 96 -9.05 8.74 -12.32
N ARG A 97 -8.85 10.04 -12.57
CA ARG A 97 -9.73 10.88 -13.43
C ARG A 97 -11.17 11.07 -12.95
N GLY A 98 -11.54 10.56 -11.78
CA GLY A 98 -12.86 10.72 -11.16
C GLY A 98 -12.81 11.26 -9.73
N SER A 99 -13.99 11.53 -9.16
CA SER A 99 -14.16 12.01 -7.78
C SER A 99 -13.67 11.01 -6.72
N TYR A 100 -13.61 9.73 -7.08
CA TYR A 100 -13.07 8.67 -6.24
C TYR A 100 -11.55 8.71 -6.07
N PHE A 101 -10.81 9.50 -6.87
CA PHE A 101 -9.34 9.53 -6.88
C PHE A 101 -8.74 9.59 -5.46
N LEU A 102 -9.16 10.56 -4.65
CA LEU A 102 -8.62 10.75 -3.30
C LEU A 102 -9.04 9.65 -2.33
N GLY A 103 -10.29 9.20 -2.42
CA GLY A 103 -10.83 8.15 -1.54
C GLY A 103 -10.19 6.80 -1.81
N TRP A 104 -10.09 6.43 -3.08
CA TRP A 104 -9.48 5.19 -3.55
C TRP A 104 -8.01 5.10 -3.11
N HIS A 105 -7.20 6.15 -3.36
CA HIS A 105 -5.79 6.15 -2.99
C HIS A 105 -5.59 6.17 -1.46
N ARG A 106 -6.48 6.81 -0.71
CA ARG A 106 -6.43 6.78 0.77
C ARG A 106 -6.62 5.37 1.30
N ILE A 107 -7.57 4.62 0.75
CA ILE A 107 -7.81 3.22 1.10
C ILE A 107 -6.63 2.35 0.65
N TYR A 108 -6.13 2.56 -0.56
CA TYR A 108 -4.96 1.84 -1.07
C TYR A 108 -3.74 1.99 -0.15
N LEU A 109 -3.44 3.22 0.28
CA LEU A 109 -2.33 3.48 1.21
C LEU A 109 -2.58 2.91 2.61
N LEU A 110 -3.83 2.81 3.05
CA LEU A 110 -4.19 2.15 4.31
C LEU A 110 -3.89 0.65 4.23
N LEU A 111 -4.35 -0.02 3.17
CA LEU A 111 -4.08 -1.45 2.94
C LEU A 111 -2.57 -1.71 2.79
N PHE A 112 -1.87 -0.87 2.05
CA PHE A 112 -0.42 -0.99 1.87
C PHE A 112 0.34 -0.83 3.19
N GLU A 113 -0.04 0.15 4.02
CA GLU A 113 0.55 0.31 5.36
C GLU A 113 0.23 -0.87 6.28
N THR A 114 -1.01 -1.38 6.26
CA THR A 114 -1.40 -2.58 7.02
C THR A 114 -0.58 -3.79 6.59
N ALA A 115 -0.37 -4.00 5.29
CA ALA A 115 0.42 -5.10 4.76
C ALA A 115 1.90 -5.04 5.17
N ILE A 116 2.52 -3.85 5.15
CA ILE A 116 3.89 -3.68 5.67
C ILE A 116 3.93 -3.98 7.17
N ARG A 117 2.88 -3.61 7.92
CA ARG A 117 2.79 -3.85 9.36
C ARG A 117 2.57 -5.32 9.73
N GLU A 118 2.07 -6.16 8.82
CA GLU A 118 2.12 -7.62 8.99
C GLU A 118 3.57 -8.13 9.12
N GLN A 119 4.53 -7.45 8.47
CA GLN A 119 5.95 -7.81 8.49
C GLN A 119 6.70 -7.17 9.67
N ASP A 120 6.30 -5.96 10.06
CA ASP A 120 6.82 -5.23 11.22
C ASP A 120 5.80 -4.19 11.74
N ASN A 121 5.21 -4.46 12.90
CA ASN A 121 4.15 -3.62 13.48
C ASN A 121 4.66 -2.28 14.06
N SER A 122 5.96 -2.01 14.06
CA SER A 122 6.51 -0.72 14.47
C SER A 122 6.51 0.30 13.33
N VAL A 123 6.39 -0.19 12.09
CA VAL A 123 6.52 0.64 10.88
C VAL A 123 5.28 1.47 10.63
N THR A 124 5.49 2.72 10.24
CA THR A 124 4.46 3.63 9.72
C THR A 124 4.88 4.08 8.32
N LEU A 125 3.94 4.17 7.38
CA LEU A 125 4.22 4.52 6.00
C LEU A 125 4.74 5.97 5.92
N PRO A 126 5.99 6.21 5.49
CA PRO A 126 6.49 7.56 5.34
C PRO A 126 5.88 8.22 4.09
N TYR A 127 5.96 9.54 4.05
CA TYR A 127 5.66 10.30 2.83
C TYR A 127 6.91 10.98 2.30
N TRP A 128 6.83 11.39 1.04
CA TRP A 128 7.87 12.16 0.38
C TRP A 128 7.32 13.52 -0.01
N ASP A 129 7.90 14.58 0.56
CA ASP A 129 7.59 15.95 0.16
C ASP A 129 8.38 16.33 -1.10
N SER A 130 7.69 16.33 -2.24
CA SER A 130 8.29 16.66 -3.54
C SER A 130 8.71 18.13 -3.67
N VAL A 131 8.13 19.05 -2.90
CA VAL A 131 8.47 20.49 -2.95
C VAL A 131 9.80 20.74 -2.23
N LEU A 132 10.11 19.97 -1.20
CA LEU A 132 11.38 20.08 -0.46
C LEU A 132 12.60 19.76 -1.34
N ILE A 133 12.43 19.04 -2.46
CA ILE A 133 13.51 18.78 -3.43
C ILE A 133 13.96 20.06 -4.16
N ILE A 134 13.06 21.00 -4.44
CA ILE A 134 13.41 22.23 -5.14
C ILE A 134 14.45 23.04 -4.34
N LYS A 135 14.50 22.89 -3.01
CA LYS A 135 15.51 23.53 -2.15
C LYS A 135 16.82 22.76 -2.04
N ILE A 136 16.79 21.43 -2.18
CA ILE A 136 17.96 20.54 -1.93
C ILE A 136 18.76 20.27 -3.21
N LEU A 137 18.18 20.47 -4.40
CA LEU A 137 18.87 20.32 -5.70
C LEU A 137 20.13 21.19 -5.86
N LEU A 138 20.41 22.11 -4.94
CA LEU A 138 21.64 22.89 -4.92
C LEU A 138 22.81 22.21 -4.18
N THR A 139 22.61 21.17 -3.36
CA THR A 139 23.68 20.72 -2.43
C THR A 139 23.78 19.21 -2.15
N GLN A 140 23.52 18.32 -3.12
CA GLN A 140 23.76 16.86 -3.14
C GLN A 140 22.49 16.01 -3.32
N GLY A 141 22.62 14.90 -4.04
CA GLY A 141 21.51 14.06 -4.53
C GLY A 141 20.53 13.61 -3.44
N THR A 142 19.28 13.45 -3.84
CA THR A 142 18.20 13.05 -2.92
C THR A 142 18.43 11.62 -2.42
N LEU A 143 18.45 11.43 -1.09
CA LEU A 143 18.61 10.12 -0.42
C LEU A 143 17.71 9.02 -0.98
N LEU A 144 16.48 9.37 -1.40
CA LEU A 144 15.50 8.42 -1.95
C LEU A 144 15.95 7.77 -3.27
N PHE A 145 16.77 8.46 -4.07
CA PHE A 145 17.22 8.02 -5.39
C PHE A 145 18.72 7.70 -5.40
N SER A 146 19.33 7.57 -4.22
CA SER A 146 20.72 7.15 -4.09
C SER A 146 20.83 5.63 -4.22
N PRO A 147 21.83 5.10 -4.95
CA PRO A 147 22.05 3.66 -5.08
C PRO A 147 22.45 2.96 -3.77
N ILE A 148 22.66 3.70 -2.68
CA ILE A 148 23.11 3.15 -1.38
C ILE A 148 21.94 2.54 -0.57
N ASN A 149 20.68 2.81 -0.95
CA ASN A 149 19.50 2.43 -0.17
C ASN A 149 18.70 1.23 -0.73
N PHE A 150 19.22 0.51 -1.73
CA PHE A 150 18.57 -0.65 -2.35
C PHE A 150 19.52 -1.85 -2.46
#